data_AF-A0A7Y8J105-F1
#
_entry.id   AF-A0A7Y8J105-F1
#
_cell.length_a   1.000
_cell.length_b   1.000
_cell.length_c   1.000
_cell.angle_alpha   90.00
_cell.angle_beta   90.00
_cell.angle_gamma   90.00
#
_symmetry.space_group_name_H-M   'P 1'
#
loop_
_entity.id
_entity.type
_entity.pdbx_description
1 polymer ?
#
loop_
_entity_poly.entity_id
_entity_poly.type
_entity_poly.pdbx_seq_one_letter_code
_entity_poly.pdbx_strand_id
1 'polypeptide(L)'
;MHRMASLVVVSFLFMLSGVPACAQDCIFKTREDESLKQALKSFHDVLSELVHGPAEKGDFGPVRARAGELAKLRDGIMAAGLPARMVKRCAEISARATDLSKGVENLVAQTEANAIDAAIKTAFDTVHVAYRNLNGALTSLEDLLDAFHDLLHPLWHDAYPNKDAAAIKTATPRLKVRAKLILSSAQSTDKPKAPGAKNLLDAVTTLEEAVAAKDDLAILEALRMVHEAYEMLAGGHE
;
A
#
# COMPACT_ATOMS: atom_id res chain seq x y z
N MET A 1 -14.92 -54.13 -60.33
CA MET A 1 -13.65 -53.92 -59.60
C MET A 1 -13.84 -52.73 -58.67
N HIS A 2 -14.00 -52.97 -57.37
CA HIS A 2 -14.11 -51.90 -56.35
C HIS A 2 -12.93 -52.08 -55.39
N ARG A 3 -12.11 -51.04 -55.24
CA ARG A 3 -11.11 -50.94 -54.18
C ARG A 3 -11.52 -49.81 -53.25
N MET A 4 -11.94 -50.17 -52.04
CA MET A 4 -12.05 -49.25 -50.91
C MET A 4 -10.64 -49.05 -50.32
N ALA A 5 -10.25 -47.80 -50.12
CA ALA A 5 -9.05 -47.44 -49.37
C ALA A 5 -9.45 -47.05 -47.94
N SER A 6 -9.00 -47.84 -46.96
CA SER A 6 -9.15 -47.52 -45.53
C SER A 6 -8.08 -46.50 -45.12
N LEU A 7 -8.54 -45.36 -44.59
CA LEU A 7 -7.71 -44.35 -43.98
C LEU A 7 -7.57 -44.66 -42.49
N VAL A 8 -6.34 -44.93 -42.02
CA VAL A 8 -6.03 -45.13 -40.61
C VAL A 8 -5.64 -43.77 -40.02
N VAL A 9 -6.48 -43.24 -39.12
CA VAL A 9 -6.19 -42.03 -38.34
C VAL A 9 -5.46 -42.45 -37.07
N VAL A 10 -4.17 -42.14 -36.98
CA VAL A 10 -3.36 -42.32 -35.78
C VAL A 10 -3.52 -41.08 -34.90
N SER A 11 -4.38 -41.16 -33.89
CA SER A 11 -4.53 -40.10 -32.88
C SER A 11 -3.34 -40.16 -31.91
N PHE A 12 -2.42 -39.20 -32.05
CA PHE A 12 -1.38 -38.93 -31.06
C PHE A 12 -1.99 -38.18 -29.87
N LEU A 13 -2.14 -38.87 -28.73
CA LEU A 13 -2.53 -38.28 -27.46
C LEU A 13 -1.31 -37.60 -26.85
N PHE A 14 -1.18 -36.29 -27.04
CA PHE A 14 -0.16 -35.47 -26.36
C PHE A 14 -0.53 -35.33 -24.88
N MET A 15 0.19 -36.03 -24.01
CA MET A 15 0.18 -35.78 -22.57
C MET A 15 0.90 -34.44 -22.30
N LEU A 16 0.14 -33.35 -22.21
CA LEU A 16 0.64 -32.06 -21.73
C LEU A 16 1.01 -32.21 -20.25
N SER A 17 2.32 -32.31 -19.99
CA SER A 17 2.88 -32.20 -18.65
C SER A 17 2.57 -30.80 -18.11
N GLY A 18 1.82 -30.74 -17.01
CA GLY A 18 1.44 -29.49 -16.35
C GLY A 18 2.68 -28.73 -15.87
N VAL A 19 3.10 -27.73 -16.63
CA VAL A 19 4.05 -26.73 -16.14
C VAL A 19 3.34 -25.95 -15.04
N PRO A 20 3.88 -25.88 -13.81
CA PRO A 20 3.27 -25.09 -12.75
C PRO A 20 3.19 -23.62 -13.19
N ALA A 21 1.99 -23.06 -13.15
CA ALA A 21 1.62 -21.73 -13.63
C ALA A 21 2.22 -20.55 -12.81
N CYS A 22 3.42 -20.70 -12.24
CA CYS A 22 3.88 -19.83 -11.15
C CYS A 22 4.98 -18.81 -11.52
N ALA A 23 5.38 -18.67 -12.79
CA ALA A 23 6.50 -17.77 -13.15
C ALA A 23 6.24 -16.82 -14.35
N GLN A 24 5.11 -16.90 -15.04
CA GLN A 24 4.90 -16.13 -16.29
C GLN A 24 4.31 -14.73 -16.09
N ASP A 25 3.81 -14.40 -14.90
CA ASP A 25 3.11 -13.13 -14.65
C ASP A 25 3.95 -12.09 -13.90
N CYS A 26 5.26 -12.32 -13.75
CA CYS A 26 6.18 -11.42 -13.05
C CYS A 26 6.80 -10.43 -14.05
N ILE A 27 6.42 -9.15 -13.97
CA ILE A 27 6.99 -8.10 -14.85
C ILE A 27 8.32 -7.56 -14.32
N PHE A 28 8.59 -7.77 -13.03
CA PHE A 28 9.79 -7.27 -12.38
C PHE A 28 10.96 -8.24 -12.51
N LYS A 29 12.16 -7.70 -12.70
CA LYS A 29 13.39 -8.47 -12.50
C LYS A 29 13.70 -8.52 -11.00
N THR A 30 14.16 -9.65 -10.49
CA THR A 30 14.64 -9.71 -9.10
C THR A 30 15.92 -8.89 -8.93
N ARG A 31 15.96 -8.01 -7.93
CA ARG A 31 17.16 -7.24 -7.57
C ARG A 31 17.11 -6.89 -6.09
N GLU A 32 18.22 -7.11 -5.39
CA GLU A 32 18.41 -6.66 -4.00
C GLU A 32 18.95 -5.23 -3.97
N ASP A 33 18.09 -4.27 -4.31
CA ASP A 33 18.41 -2.86 -4.14
C ASP A 33 17.17 -2.01 -3.80
N GLU A 34 17.40 -0.73 -3.50
CA GLU A 34 16.34 0.20 -3.11
C GLU A 34 15.61 0.81 -4.32
N SER A 35 15.81 0.29 -5.55
CA SER A 35 15.29 0.93 -6.77
C SER A 35 13.77 1.05 -6.78
N LEU A 36 13.06 0.00 -6.38
CA LEU A 36 11.59 0.00 -6.33
C LEU A 36 11.06 0.95 -5.27
N LYS A 37 11.67 0.95 -4.07
CA LYS A 37 11.31 1.86 -2.98
C LYS A 37 11.54 3.32 -3.36
N GLN A 38 12.68 3.62 -3.99
CA GLN A 38 12.99 4.98 -4.46
C GLN A 38 12.03 5.42 -5.57
N ALA A 39 11.71 4.54 -6.53
CA ALA A 39 10.76 4.83 -7.59
C ALA A 39 9.35 5.13 -7.04
N LEU A 40 8.88 4.32 -6.09
CA LEU A 40 7.59 4.54 -5.41
C LEU A 40 7.59 5.84 -4.63
N LYS A 41 8.67 6.15 -3.90
CA LYS A 41 8.79 7.41 -3.17
C LYS A 41 8.70 8.60 -4.12
N SER A 42 9.48 8.60 -5.21
CA SER A 42 9.47 9.69 -6.17
C SER A 42 8.09 9.87 -6.83
N PHE A 43 7.41 8.76 -7.17
CA PHE A 43 6.03 8.81 -7.66
C PHE A 43 5.07 9.39 -6.61
N HIS A 44 5.18 8.94 -5.36
CA HIS A 44 4.35 9.39 -4.25
C HIS A 44 4.53 10.86 -3.92
N ASP A 45 5.77 11.37 -3.91
CA ASP A 45 6.05 12.77 -3.59
C ASP A 45 5.25 13.70 -4.54
N VAL A 46 5.26 13.40 -5.84
CA VAL A 46 4.48 14.14 -6.85
C VAL A 46 2.98 13.93 -6.72
N LEU A 47 2.54 12.67 -6.58
CA LEU A 47 1.13 12.34 -6.45
C LEU A 47 0.52 13.00 -5.20
N SER A 48 1.21 12.94 -4.07
CA SER A 48 0.78 13.48 -2.78
C SER A 48 0.65 14.99 -2.80
N GLU A 49 1.61 15.70 -3.41
CA GLU A 49 1.54 17.15 -3.61
C GLU A 49 0.29 17.55 -4.42
N LEU A 50 -0.03 16.79 -5.46
CA LEU A 50 -1.20 17.04 -6.30
C LEU A 50 -2.51 16.70 -5.60
N VAL A 51 -2.60 15.53 -4.97
CA VAL A 51 -3.79 15.06 -4.24
C VAL A 51 -4.09 15.99 -3.08
N HIS A 52 -3.14 16.20 -2.17
CA HIS A 52 -3.32 16.98 -0.94
C HIS A 52 -3.03 18.48 -1.11
N GLY A 53 -3.13 18.97 -2.35
CA GLY A 53 -2.87 20.37 -2.70
C GLY A 53 -3.95 20.91 -3.64
N PRO A 54 -3.64 21.09 -4.94
CA PRO A 54 -4.57 21.72 -5.88
C PRO A 54 -5.81 20.86 -6.18
N ALA A 55 -5.68 19.53 -6.31
CA ALA A 55 -6.80 18.68 -6.70
C ALA A 55 -7.91 18.63 -5.63
N GLU A 56 -7.55 18.61 -4.34
CA GLU A 56 -8.50 18.73 -3.22
C GLU A 56 -9.31 20.04 -3.24
N LYS A 57 -8.75 21.09 -3.85
CA LYS A 57 -9.40 22.39 -4.04
C LYS A 57 -10.18 22.50 -5.35
N GLY A 58 -10.23 21.40 -6.12
CA GLY A 58 -10.87 21.36 -7.44
C GLY A 58 -10.05 21.97 -8.57
N ASP A 59 -8.79 22.35 -8.33
CA ASP A 59 -7.89 22.84 -9.38
C ASP A 59 -7.14 21.68 -10.04
N PHE A 60 -7.59 21.32 -11.25
CA PHE A 60 -6.98 20.26 -12.05
C PHE A 60 -5.98 20.78 -13.09
N GLY A 61 -5.67 22.08 -13.10
CA GLY A 61 -4.63 22.65 -13.95
C GLY A 61 -3.25 22.02 -13.67
N PRO A 62 -2.78 21.99 -12.41
CA PRO A 62 -1.52 21.35 -12.03
C PRO A 62 -1.48 19.84 -12.33
N VAL A 63 -2.60 19.14 -12.19
CA VAL A 63 -2.70 17.70 -12.52
C VAL A 63 -2.41 17.48 -14.00
N ARG A 64 -3.03 18.27 -14.90
CA ARG A 64 -2.76 18.22 -16.34
C ARG A 64 -1.30 18.52 -16.65
N ALA A 65 -0.76 19.59 -16.07
CA ALA A 65 0.63 20.01 -16.31
C ALA A 65 1.66 18.94 -15.91
N ARG A 66 1.35 18.09 -14.93
CA ARG A 66 2.26 17.07 -14.38
C ARG A 66 1.90 15.63 -14.76
N ALA A 67 0.89 15.41 -15.59
CA ALA A 67 0.51 14.06 -16.03
C ALA A 67 1.67 13.31 -16.72
N GLY A 68 2.45 14.00 -17.55
CA GLY A 68 3.65 13.43 -18.19
C GLY A 68 4.78 13.10 -17.20
N GLU A 69 4.92 13.86 -16.11
CA GLU A 69 5.89 13.57 -15.04
C GLU A 69 5.51 12.27 -14.31
N LEU A 70 4.22 12.11 -13.97
CA LEU A 70 3.71 10.87 -13.39
C LEU A 70 3.93 9.66 -14.32
N ALA A 71 3.75 9.83 -15.64
CA ALA A 71 4.05 8.78 -16.62
C ALA A 71 5.52 8.34 -16.58
N LYS A 72 6.44 9.31 -16.58
CA LYS A 72 7.89 9.02 -16.47
C LYS A 72 8.25 8.35 -15.15
N LEU A 73 7.66 8.76 -14.03
CA LEU A 73 7.90 8.16 -12.72
C LEU A 73 7.35 6.74 -12.63
N ARG A 74 6.17 6.49 -13.25
CA ARG A 74 5.61 5.15 -13.41
C ARG A 74 6.55 4.25 -14.21
N ASP A 75 7.23 4.75 -15.24
CA ASP A 75 8.22 3.94 -15.99
C ASP A 75 9.38 3.53 -15.09
N GLY A 76 9.79 4.42 -14.17
CA GLY A 76 10.77 4.11 -13.13
C GLY A 76 10.34 2.96 -12.22
N ILE A 77 9.06 2.90 -11.83
CA ILE A 77 8.51 1.78 -11.07
C ILE A 77 8.59 0.50 -11.91
N MET A 78 8.13 0.51 -13.16
CA MET A 78 8.09 -0.67 -14.04
C MET A 78 9.48 -1.21 -14.37
N ALA A 79 10.51 -0.36 -14.39
CA ALA A 79 11.90 -0.73 -14.63
C ALA A 79 12.66 -1.16 -13.36
N ALA A 80 12.09 -0.94 -12.17
CA ALA A 80 12.75 -1.24 -10.91
C ALA A 80 12.90 -2.75 -10.68
N GLY A 81 13.77 -3.10 -9.73
CA GLY A 81 13.94 -4.48 -9.30
C GLY A 81 13.03 -4.84 -8.13
N LEU A 82 12.46 -6.04 -8.15
CA LEU A 82 11.69 -6.58 -7.03
C LEU A 82 12.64 -7.30 -6.04
N PRO A 83 12.62 -6.95 -4.74
CA PRO A 83 13.41 -7.66 -3.74
C PRO A 83 13.02 -9.14 -3.64
N ALA A 84 13.98 -10.03 -3.38
CA ALA A 84 13.78 -11.49 -3.32
C ALA A 84 12.71 -11.88 -2.31
N ARG A 85 12.63 -11.15 -1.18
CA ARG A 85 11.59 -11.36 -0.16
C ARG A 85 10.15 -11.22 -0.69
N MET A 86 9.98 -10.49 -1.80
CA MET A 86 8.68 -10.23 -2.45
C MET A 86 8.41 -11.14 -3.66
N VAL A 87 9.37 -11.95 -4.13
CA VAL A 87 9.24 -12.74 -5.37
C VAL A 87 8.06 -13.71 -5.32
N LYS A 88 7.75 -14.29 -4.14
CA LYS A 88 6.57 -15.15 -3.95
C LYS A 88 5.24 -14.44 -4.25
N ARG A 89 5.24 -13.11 -4.18
CA ARG A 89 4.09 -12.24 -4.47
C ARG A 89 4.25 -11.48 -5.78
N CYS A 90 5.21 -11.85 -6.63
CA CYS A 90 5.50 -11.06 -7.83
C CYS A 90 4.29 -10.93 -8.75
N ALA A 91 3.48 -11.97 -8.94
CA ALA A 91 2.28 -11.89 -9.79
C ALA A 91 1.27 -10.86 -9.25
N GLU A 92 0.99 -10.86 -7.94
CA GLU A 92 0.11 -9.87 -7.28
C GLU A 92 0.65 -8.44 -7.46
N ILE A 93 1.95 -8.25 -7.22
CA ILE A 93 2.61 -6.94 -7.30
C ILE A 93 2.64 -6.46 -8.76
N SER A 94 2.91 -7.36 -9.71
CA SER A 94 2.91 -7.07 -11.15
C SER A 94 1.54 -6.67 -11.66
N ALA A 95 0.48 -7.34 -11.22
CA ALA A 95 -0.89 -6.97 -11.54
C ALA A 95 -1.21 -5.54 -11.07
N ARG A 96 -0.87 -5.21 -9.82
CA ARG A 96 -1.12 -3.87 -9.26
C ARG A 96 -0.26 -2.77 -9.89
N ALA A 97 0.99 -3.08 -10.25
CA ALA A 97 1.84 -2.16 -11.01
C ALA A 97 1.29 -1.91 -12.42
N THR A 98 0.73 -2.95 -13.04
CA THR A 98 0.05 -2.84 -14.34
C THR A 98 -1.22 -1.96 -14.23
N ASP A 99 -2.01 -2.10 -13.16
CA ASP A 99 -3.17 -1.25 -12.92
C ASP A 99 -2.78 0.22 -12.72
N LEU A 100 -1.67 0.47 -12.01
CA LEU A 100 -1.10 1.82 -11.91
C LEU A 100 -0.68 2.37 -13.28
N SER A 101 0.00 1.56 -14.11
CA SER A 101 0.39 1.96 -15.47
C SER A 101 -0.82 2.39 -16.30
N LYS A 102 -1.86 1.55 -16.34
CA LYS A 102 -3.10 1.83 -17.08
C LYS A 102 -3.80 3.09 -16.57
N GLY A 103 -3.85 3.29 -15.25
CA GLY A 103 -4.40 4.49 -14.65
C GLY A 103 -3.68 5.76 -15.11
N VAL A 104 -2.34 5.72 -15.12
CA VAL A 104 -1.51 6.85 -15.54
C VAL A 104 -1.62 7.10 -17.04
N GLU A 105 -1.63 6.06 -17.86
CA GLU A 105 -1.87 6.15 -19.31
C GLU A 105 -3.22 6.79 -19.62
N ASN A 106 -4.28 6.39 -18.91
CA ASN A 106 -5.59 7.02 -19.06
C ASN A 106 -5.58 8.49 -18.64
N LEU A 107 -4.91 8.86 -17.54
CA LEU A 107 -4.79 10.27 -17.12
C LEU A 107 -4.08 11.12 -18.18
N VAL A 108 -2.99 10.60 -18.78
CA VAL A 108 -2.29 11.27 -19.88
C VAL A 108 -3.23 11.44 -21.07
N ALA A 109 -3.91 10.37 -21.50
CA ALA A 109 -4.85 10.44 -22.62
C ALA A 109 -5.98 11.45 -22.40
N GLN A 110 -6.56 11.52 -21.20
CA GLN A 110 -7.57 12.53 -20.86
C GLN A 110 -7.00 13.96 -20.89
N THR A 111 -5.75 14.14 -20.48
CA THR A 111 -5.06 15.43 -20.52
C THR A 111 -4.80 15.87 -21.96
N GLU A 112 -4.29 15.00 -22.81
CA GLU A 112 -4.04 15.26 -24.23
C GLU A 112 -5.33 15.53 -25.02
N ALA A 113 -6.42 14.86 -24.65
CA ALA A 113 -7.75 15.11 -25.20
C ALA A 113 -8.39 16.42 -24.70
N ASN A 114 -7.71 17.19 -23.84
CA ASN A 114 -8.26 18.37 -23.17
C ASN A 114 -9.61 18.09 -22.49
N ALA A 115 -9.72 16.93 -21.82
CA ALA A 115 -10.95 16.54 -21.17
C ALA A 115 -11.35 17.52 -20.05
N ILE A 116 -12.65 17.58 -19.77
CA ILE A 116 -13.21 18.40 -18.70
C ILE A 116 -12.71 17.95 -17.32
N ASP A 117 -12.77 18.83 -16.32
CA ASP A 117 -12.25 18.57 -14.97
C ASP A 117 -12.84 17.33 -14.32
N ALA A 118 -14.13 17.03 -14.54
CA ALA A 118 -14.75 15.82 -14.00
C ALA A 118 -14.10 14.53 -14.53
N ALA A 119 -13.68 14.51 -15.80
CA ALA A 119 -12.99 13.37 -16.40
C ALA A 119 -11.55 13.26 -15.89
N ILE A 120 -10.84 14.40 -15.79
CA ILE A 120 -9.48 14.44 -15.20
C ILE A 120 -9.50 13.98 -13.74
N LYS A 121 -10.47 14.46 -12.95
CA LYS A 121 -10.66 14.02 -11.57
C LYS A 121 -10.82 12.50 -11.48
N THR A 122 -11.70 11.94 -12.30
CA THR A 122 -11.96 10.49 -12.30
C THR A 122 -10.71 9.69 -12.65
N ALA A 123 -9.97 10.10 -13.68
CA ALA A 123 -8.71 9.47 -14.06
C ALA A 123 -7.64 9.62 -12.97
N PHE A 124 -7.52 10.80 -12.36
CA PHE A 124 -6.55 11.08 -11.30
C PHE A 124 -6.85 10.30 -10.02
N ASP A 125 -8.12 10.19 -9.62
CA ASP A 125 -8.56 9.35 -8.50
C ASP A 125 -8.21 7.87 -8.75
N THR A 126 -8.34 7.42 -10.01
CA THR A 126 -7.95 6.06 -10.41
C THR A 126 -6.44 5.82 -10.22
N VAL A 127 -5.60 6.78 -10.61
CA VAL A 127 -4.14 6.73 -10.37
C VAL A 127 -3.85 6.64 -8.88
N HIS A 128 -4.48 7.49 -8.06
CA HIS A 128 -4.26 7.52 -6.62
C HIS A 128 -4.64 6.19 -5.95
N VAL A 129 -5.80 5.62 -6.31
CA VAL A 129 -6.24 4.31 -5.80
C VAL A 129 -5.28 3.20 -6.24
N ALA A 130 -4.87 3.17 -7.51
CA ALA A 130 -3.95 2.16 -8.01
C ALA A 130 -2.58 2.23 -7.32
N TYR A 131 -2.06 3.44 -7.07
CA TYR A 131 -0.83 3.64 -6.31
C TYR A 131 -0.97 3.09 -4.88
N ARG A 132 -2.07 3.43 -4.19
CA ARG A 132 -2.33 2.91 -2.84
C ARG A 132 -2.39 1.38 -2.81
N ASN A 133 -3.01 0.76 -3.81
CA ASN A 133 -3.09 -0.69 -3.92
C ASN A 133 -1.71 -1.32 -4.13
N LEU A 134 -0.89 -0.77 -5.03
CA LEU A 134 0.48 -1.23 -5.25
C LEU A 134 1.34 -1.08 -3.99
N ASN A 135 1.33 0.11 -3.37
CA ASN A 135 2.09 0.35 -2.15
C ASN A 135 1.65 -0.57 -1.01
N GLY A 136 0.35 -0.80 -0.85
CA GLY A 136 -0.17 -1.77 0.12
C GLY A 136 0.21 -3.22 -0.19
N ALA A 137 0.48 -3.57 -1.45
CA ALA A 137 1.04 -4.89 -1.80
C ALA A 137 2.48 -5.02 -1.30
N LEU A 138 3.22 -3.91 -1.31
CA LEU A 138 4.64 -3.86 -1.00
C LEU A 138 4.94 -3.59 0.47
N THR A 139 3.93 -3.24 1.25
CA THR A 139 4.04 -3.01 2.69
C THR A 139 3.59 -4.27 3.42
N SER A 140 4.47 -4.87 4.23
CA SER A 140 4.12 -5.99 5.10
C SER A 140 3.49 -5.51 6.41
N LEU A 141 2.86 -6.43 7.15
CA LEU A 141 2.39 -6.14 8.49
C LEU A 141 3.55 -5.74 9.42
N GLU A 142 4.73 -6.33 9.25
CA GLU A 142 5.95 -6.00 9.97
C GLU A 142 6.39 -4.55 9.68
N ASP A 143 6.45 -4.14 8.40
CA ASP A 143 6.78 -2.76 8.03
C ASP A 143 5.78 -1.75 8.65
N LEU A 144 4.51 -2.12 8.80
CA LEU A 144 3.48 -1.28 9.44
C LEU A 144 3.66 -1.20 10.97
N LEU A 145 4.07 -2.30 11.61
CA LEU A 145 4.35 -2.35 13.05
C LEU A 145 5.59 -1.52 13.38
N ASP A 146 6.67 -1.68 12.62
CA ASP A 146 7.90 -0.88 12.77
C ASP A 146 7.60 0.61 12.66
N ALA A 147 6.87 1.00 11.62
CA ALA A 147 6.56 2.41 11.42
C ALA A 147 5.53 2.96 12.44
N PHE A 148 4.77 2.10 13.12
CA PHE A 148 3.98 2.48 14.30
C PHE A 148 4.88 2.66 15.53
N HIS A 149 5.83 1.76 15.74
CA HIS A 149 6.83 1.85 16.81
C HIS A 149 7.68 3.10 16.69
N ASP A 150 8.16 3.47 15.49
CA ASP A 150 8.91 4.72 15.26
C ASP A 150 8.13 5.97 15.74
N LEU A 151 6.79 5.92 15.66
CA LEU A 151 5.94 7.00 16.15
C LEU A 151 5.68 6.88 17.66
N LEU A 152 5.48 5.67 18.17
CA LEU A 152 5.17 5.40 19.57
C LEU A 152 6.39 5.56 20.49
N HIS A 153 7.58 5.18 20.04
CA HIS A 153 8.83 5.15 20.81
C HIS A 153 9.14 6.48 21.49
N PRO A 154 9.23 7.64 20.80
CA PRO A 154 9.46 8.92 21.49
C PRO A 154 8.31 9.33 22.42
N LEU A 155 7.07 8.89 22.14
CA LEU A 155 5.96 9.16 23.05
C LEU A 155 6.12 8.37 24.36
N TRP A 156 6.57 7.11 24.26
CA TRP A 156 6.75 6.24 25.41
C TRP A 156 8.02 6.52 26.20
N HIS A 157 9.15 6.74 25.52
CA HIS A 157 10.45 6.92 26.17
C HIS A 157 10.74 8.37 26.58
N ASP A 158 10.13 9.36 25.93
CA ASP A 158 10.37 10.78 26.24
C ASP A 158 9.11 11.49 26.76
N ALA A 159 7.99 11.46 26.03
CA ALA A 159 6.80 12.24 26.41
C ALA A 159 6.12 11.71 27.68
N TYR A 160 5.97 10.38 27.80
CA TYR A 160 5.27 9.74 28.92
C TYR A 160 5.98 9.96 30.28
N PRO A 161 7.30 9.76 30.44
CA PRO A 161 8.00 10.04 31.69
C PRO A 161 7.96 11.52 32.07
N ASN A 162 7.98 12.42 31.09
CA ASN A 162 7.89 13.86 31.27
C ASN A 162 6.46 14.39 31.44
N LYS A 163 5.45 13.51 31.37
CA LYS A 163 4.02 13.86 31.41
C LYS A 163 3.62 14.89 30.33
N ASP A 164 4.25 14.84 29.17
CA ASP A 164 3.98 15.75 28.05
C ASP A 164 2.73 15.31 27.26
N ALA A 165 1.56 15.56 27.84
CA ALA A 165 0.28 15.27 27.21
C ALA A 165 0.07 16.04 25.89
N ALA A 166 0.75 17.17 25.69
CA ALA A 166 0.68 17.96 24.46
C ALA A 166 1.37 17.27 23.28
N ALA A 167 2.53 16.66 23.51
CA ALA A 167 3.22 15.84 22.50
C ALA A 167 2.37 14.63 22.09
N ILE A 168 1.80 13.94 23.08
CA ILE A 168 0.93 12.77 22.87
C ILE A 168 -0.29 13.16 22.03
N LYS A 169 -0.99 14.23 22.44
CA LYS A 169 -2.16 14.78 21.72
C LYS A 169 -1.83 15.11 20.26
N THR A 170 -0.68 15.73 20.02
CA THR A 170 -0.22 16.05 18.66
C THR A 170 -0.05 14.79 17.79
N ALA A 171 0.40 13.69 18.37
CA ALA A 171 0.66 12.45 17.65
C ALA A 171 -0.57 11.54 17.47
N THR A 172 -1.60 11.67 18.32
CA THR A 172 -2.80 10.80 18.32
C THR A 172 -3.45 10.58 16.95
N PRO A 173 -3.67 11.62 16.10
CA PRO A 173 -4.26 11.40 14.78
C PRO A 173 -3.41 10.47 13.89
N ARG A 174 -2.07 10.57 13.99
CA ARG A 174 -1.14 9.73 13.21
C ARG A 174 -1.12 8.29 13.73
N LEU A 175 -1.17 8.09 15.04
CA LEU A 175 -1.33 6.75 15.64
C LEU A 175 -2.62 6.09 15.15
N LYS A 176 -3.72 6.84 15.12
CA LYS A 176 -5.04 6.33 14.68
C LYS A 176 -5.02 5.84 13.25
N VAL A 177 -4.43 6.62 12.34
CA VAL A 177 -4.29 6.23 10.92
C VAL A 177 -3.46 4.95 10.81
N ARG A 178 -2.32 4.86 11.50
CA ARG A 178 -1.44 3.69 11.44
C ARG A 178 -2.09 2.44 12.04
N ALA A 179 -2.79 2.54 13.18
CA ALA A 179 -3.52 1.41 13.76
C ALA A 179 -4.61 0.86 12.84
N LYS A 180 -5.33 1.73 12.10
CA LYS A 180 -6.29 1.31 11.07
C LYS A 180 -5.61 0.53 9.92
N LEU A 181 -4.43 0.98 9.48
CA LEU A 181 -3.66 0.28 8.45
C LEU A 181 -3.18 -1.09 8.93
N ILE A 182 -2.67 -1.18 10.18
CA ILE A 182 -2.27 -2.44 10.80
C ILE A 182 -3.45 -3.42 10.84
N LEU A 183 -4.63 -2.98 11.30
CA LEU A 183 -5.83 -3.83 11.33
C LEU A 183 -6.23 -4.31 9.93
N SER A 184 -6.28 -3.39 8.96
CA SER A 184 -6.64 -3.73 7.58
C SER A 184 -5.65 -4.74 6.96
N SER A 185 -4.35 -4.57 7.20
CA SER A 185 -3.32 -5.50 6.75
C SER A 185 -3.46 -6.85 7.44
N ALA A 186 -3.56 -6.89 8.77
CA ALA A 186 -3.71 -8.14 9.52
C ALA A 186 -4.95 -8.94 9.06
N GLN A 187 -6.09 -8.29 8.86
CA GLN A 187 -7.30 -8.93 8.33
C GLN A 187 -7.10 -9.56 6.94
N SER A 188 -6.24 -8.96 6.13
CA SER A 188 -6.01 -9.37 4.74
C SER A 188 -4.89 -10.41 4.60
N THR A 189 -3.81 -10.29 5.38
CA THR A 189 -2.55 -11.02 5.17
C THR A 189 -2.11 -11.88 6.36
N ASP A 190 -2.59 -11.61 7.57
CA ASP A 190 -2.19 -12.33 8.80
C ASP A 190 -3.37 -12.38 9.79
N LYS A 191 -4.39 -13.16 9.42
CA LYS A 191 -5.66 -13.26 10.17
C LYS A 191 -5.48 -13.60 11.65
N PRO A 192 -4.52 -14.47 12.06
CA PRO A 192 -4.23 -14.70 13.47
C PRO A 192 -3.87 -13.44 14.27
N LYS A 193 -3.19 -12.46 13.66
CA LYS A 193 -2.86 -11.17 14.31
C LYS A 193 -4.00 -10.15 14.30
N ALA A 194 -5.08 -10.39 13.56
CA ALA A 194 -6.19 -9.44 13.43
C ALA A 194 -6.87 -9.06 14.77
N PRO A 195 -7.09 -9.97 15.73
CA PRO A 195 -7.61 -9.60 17.06
C PRO A 195 -6.68 -8.65 17.81
N GLY A 196 -5.37 -8.91 17.82
CA GLY A 196 -4.38 -8.02 18.45
C GLY A 196 -4.31 -6.66 17.76
N ALA A 197 -4.36 -6.63 16.43
CA ALA A 197 -4.45 -5.39 15.66
C ALA A 197 -5.72 -4.59 15.96
N LYS A 198 -6.84 -5.27 16.23
CA LYS A 198 -8.07 -4.61 16.67
C LYS A 198 -7.90 -4.01 18.05
N ASN A 199 -7.30 -4.74 18.99
CA ASN A 199 -7.02 -4.24 20.35
C ASN A 199 -6.14 -2.99 20.31
N LEU A 200 -5.13 -2.95 19.45
CA LEU A 200 -4.30 -1.76 19.23
C LEU A 200 -5.14 -0.57 18.74
N LEU A 201 -6.04 -0.78 17.76
CA LEU A 201 -6.92 0.27 17.27
C LEU A 201 -7.90 0.75 18.36
N ASP A 202 -8.44 -0.16 19.15
CA ASP A 202 -9.34 0.18 20.25
C ASP A 202 -8.61 1.04 21.29
N ALA A 203 -7.39 0.66 21.71
CA ALA A 203 -6.57 1.46 22.63
C ALA A 203 -6.27 2.87 22.10
N VAL A 204 -5.96 3.00 20.80
CA VAL A 204 -5.75 4.33 20.18
C VAL A 204 -7.06 5.13 20.10
N THR A 205 -8.22 4.46 20.03
CA THR A 205 -9.53 5.13 20.14
C THR A 205 -9.72 5.71 21.53
N THR A 206 -9.42 4.95 22.58
CA THR A 206 -9.47 5.45 23.96
C THR A 206 -8.53 6.64 24.16
N LEU A 207 -7.34 6.63 23.54
CA LEU A 207 -6.43 7.79 23.56
C LEU A 207 -7.04 9.02 22.86
N GLU A 208 -7.69 8.84 21.71
CA GLU A 208 -8.39 9.91 20.99
C GLU A 208 -9.53 10.51 21.82
N GLU A 209 -10.29 9.68 22.54
CA GLU A 209 -11.35 10.11 23.45
C GLU A 209 -10.80 10.90 24.65
N ALA A 210 -9.70 10.45 25.26
CA ALA A 210 -9.02 11.18 26.34
C ALA A 210 -8.50 12.56 25.87
N VAL A 211 -7.93 12.61 24.65
CA VAL A 211 -7.51 13.86 24.01
C VAL A 211 -8.68 14.82 23.80
N ALA A 212 -9.85 14.31 23.38
CA ALA A 212 -11.06 15.11 23.19
C ALA A 212 -11.61 15.64 24.52
N ALA A 213 -11.53 14.83 25.59
CA ALA A 213 -11.92 15.21 26.95
C ALA A 213 -10.98 16.24 27.59
N LYS A 214 -9.78 16.44 27.02
CA LYS A 214 -8.72 17.33 27.56
C LYS A 214 -8.29 16.94 28.98
N ASP A 215 -8.29 15.63 29.26
CA ASP A 215 -7.86 15.08 30.55
C ASP A 215 -6.44 14.52 30.40
N ASP A 216 -5.46 15.27 30.88
CA ASP A 216 -4.05 14.92 30.73
C ASP A 216 -3.67 13.61 31.45
N LEU A 217 -4.34 13.28 32.57
CA LEU A 217 -4.11 12.01 33.27
C LEU A 217 -4.69 10.85 32.46
N ALA A 218 -5.89 11.02 31.90
CA ALA A 218 -6.50 10.03 31.03
C ALA A 218 -5.69 9.83 29.73
N ILE A 219 -5.06 10.89 29.20
CA ILE A 219 -4.18 10.79 28.02
C ILE A 219 -2.96 9.93 28.32
N LEU A 220 -2.30 10.15 29.47
CA LEU A 220 -1.14 9.33 29.87
C LEU A 220 -1.53 7.86 30.05
N GLU A 221 -2.63 7.61 30.74
CA GLU A 221 -3.11 6.25 30.96
C GLU A 221 -3.49 5.56 29.63
N ALA A 222 -4.16 6.26 28.73
CA ALA A 222 -4.50 5.72 27.42
C ALA A 222 -3.25 5.47 26.55
N LEU A 223 -2.19 6.28 26.66
CA LEU A 223 -0.92 6.00 25.97
C LEU A 223 -0.27 4.70 26.49
N ARG A 224 -0.30 4.44 27.80
CA ARG A 224 0.16 3.17 28.38
C ARG A 224 -0.59 1.99 27.77
N MET A 225 -1.92 2.09 27.64
CA MET A 225 -2.73 1.07 26.98
C MET A 225 -2.36 0.86 25.51
N VAL A 226 -2.06 1.93 24.78
CA VAL A 226 -1.58 1.84 23.38
C VAL A 226 -0.25 1.09 23.31
N HIS A 227 0.69 1.41 24.21
CA HIS A 227 1.99 0.73 24.27
C HIS A 227 1.84 -0.76 24.57
N GLU A 228 1.05 -1.13 25.59
CA GLU A 228 0.81 -2.54 25.93
C GLU A 228 0.13 -3.31 24.79
N ALA A 229 -0.87 -2.71 24.14
CA ALA A 229 -1.52 -3.33 22.99
C ALA A 229 -0.56 -3.53 21.81
N TYR A 230 0.38 -2.60 21.61
CA TYR A 230 1.43 -2.74 20.60
C TYR A 230 2.39 -3.88 20.96
N GLU A 231 2.92 -3.91 22.17
CA GLU A 231 3.84 -4.97 22.64
C GLU A 231 3.20 -6.36 22.53
N MET A 232 1.93 -6.52 22.91
CA MET A 232 1.21 -7.80 22.76
C MET A 232 1.05 -8.24 21.30
N LEU A 233 0.89 -7.29 20.38
CA LEU A 233 0.72 -7.59 18.95
C LEU A 233 2.06 -7.87 18.25
N ALA A 234 3.08 -7.10 18.60
CA ALA A 234 4.42 -7.21 18.02
C ALA A 234 5.19 -8.40 18.60
N GLY A 235 5.11 -8.61 19.92
CA GLY A 235 5.85 -9.58 20.71
C GLY A 235 5.28 -11.00 20.76
N GLY A 236 4.40 -11.40 19.84
CA GLY A 236 3.83 -12.76 19.76
C GLY A 236 4.82 -13.90 19.41
N HIS A 237 6.10 -13.74 19.73
CA HIS A 237 7.15 -14.76 19.68
C HIS A 237 7.76 -14.95 21.08
N GLU A 238 6.98 -15.53 22.00
CA GLU A 238 7.52 -16.29 23.13
C GLU A 238 7.17 -17.76 22.98
#